data_AF-A0A382DG36-F1
#
_entry.id   AF-A0A382DG36-F1
#
_cell.length_a   1.000
_cell.length_b   1.000
_cell.length_c   1.000
_cell.angle_alpha   90.00
_cell.angle_beta   90.00
_cell.angle_gamma   90.00
#
_symmetry.space_group_name_H-M   'P 1'
#
loop_
_entity.id
_entity.type
_entity.pdbx_description
1 polymer ?
#
loop_
_entity_poly.entity_id
_entity_poly.type
_entity_poly.pdbx_seq_one_letter_code
_entity_poly.pdbx_strand_id
1 'polypeptide(L)' 'MEVFLPIAEVSVNIFTIFSLSTVVGILSGLFGVGGGFLMTPFLIFLGIPPSYAVAN' A
#
# COMPACT_ATOMS: atom_id res chain seq x y z
N MET A 1 3.68 4.10 15.42
CA MET A 1 2.47 4.92 15.56
C MET A 1 1.42 4.25 14.69
N GLU A 2 0.42 3.65 15.33
CA GLU A 2 -0.68 2.97 14.65
C GLU A 2 -1.75 4.01 14.29
N VAL A 3 -2.18 4.02 13.04
CA VAL A 3 -3.28 4.85 12.56
C VAL A 3 -4.42 3.92 12.16
N PHE A 4 -5.58 4.14 12.76
CA PHE A 4 -6.79 3.40 12.41
C PHE A 4 -7.41 4.00 11.15
N LEU A 5 -7.63 3.17 10.13
CA LEU A 5 -8.31 3.54 8.90
C LEU A 5 -9.80 3.15 9.03
N PRO A 6 -10.71 4.11 9.25
CA PRO A 6 -12.12 3.80 9.53
C PRO A 6 -12.88 3.23 8.33
N ILE A 7 -12.41 3.49 7.11
CA ILE A 7 -13.05 3.01 5.87
C ILE A 7 -12.68 1.56 5.58
N ALA A 8 -11.43 1.19 5.87
CA ALA A 8 -10.92 -0.17 5.63
C ALA A 8 -11.02 -1.04 6.88
N GLU A 9 -11.40 -0.47 8.03
CA GLU A 9 -11.46 -1.10 9.35
C GLU A 9 -10.14 -1.78 9.77
N VAL A 10 -9.00 -1.21 9.34
CA VAL A 10 -7.66 -1.75 9.63
C VAL A 10 -6.82 -0.74 10.38
N SER A 11 -6.08 -1.21 11.38
CA SER A 11 -4.99 -0.44 12.00
C SER A 11 -3.71 -0.66 11.22
N VAL A 12 -3.06 0.42 10.80
CA VAL A 12 -1.82 0.35 10.03
C VAL A 12 -0.75 1.21 10.67
N ASN A 13 0.47 0.67 10.71
CA ASN A 13 1.61 1.42 11.21
C ASN A 13 2.08 2.45 10.17
N ILE A 14 2.19 3.71 10.58
CA ILE A 14 2.61 4.80 9.70
C ILE A 14 4.00 4.56 9.08
N PHE A 15 4.91 3.95 9.85
CA PHE A 15 6.27 3.67 9.38
C PHE A 15 6.27 2.58 8.29
N THR A 16 5.39 1.59 8.41
CA THR A 16 5.24 0.52 7.41
C THR A 16 4.69 1.06 6.09
N ILE A 17 3.69 1.94 6.13
CA ILE A 17 3.16 2.54 4.89
C ILE A 17 4.22 3.40 4.21
N PHE A 18 4.99 4.19 4.97
CA PHE A 18 5.97 5.10 4.39
C PHE A 18 7.16 4.35 3.78
N SER A 19 7.65 3.31 4.46
CA SER A 19 8.73 2.46 3.94
C SER A 19 8.28 1.70 2.70
N LEU A 20 7.08 1.12 2.72
CA LEU A 20 6.51 0.41 1.58
C LEU A 20 6.32 1.34 0.38
N SER A 21 5.72 2.51 0.58
CA SER A 21 5.46 3.47 -0.51
C SER A 21 6.75 3.96 -1.15
N THR A 22 7.81 4.14 -0.35
CA THR A 22 9.14 4.53 -0.86
C THR A 22 9.74 3.42 -1.73
N VAL A 23 9.74 2.18 -1.23
CA VAL A 23 10.27 1.02 -1.99
C VAL A 23 9.48 0.80 -3.27
N VAL A 24 8.15 0.79 -3.18
CA VAL A 24 7.27 0.60 -4.34
C VAL A 24 7.42 1.75 -5.34
N GLY A 25 7.55 3.00 -4.89
CA GLY A 25 7.79 4.15 -5.75
C GLY A 25 9.10 4.06 -6.52
N ILE A 26 10.18 3.66 -5.85
CA ILE A 26 11.49 3.43 -6.49
C ILE A 26 11.39 2.31 -7.52
N LEU A 27 10.83 1.15 -7.14
CA LEU A 27 10.70 0.01 -8.06
C LEU A 27 9.79 0.34 -9.24
N SER A 28 8.65 1.00 -9.01
CA SER A 28 7.73 1.45 -10.06
C SER A 28 8.41 2.43 -11.02
N GLY A 29 9.19 3.39 -10.50
CA GLY A 29 9.96 4.32 -11.33
C GLY A 29 11.08 3.65 -12.14
N LEU A 30 11.76 2.66 -11.57
CA LEU A 30 12.83 1.91 -12.25
C LEU A 30 12.30 1.01 -13.37
N PHE A 31 11.18 0.31 -13.11
CA PHE A 31 10.60 -0.63 -14.07
C PHE A 31 9.56 0.01 -15.00
N GLY A 32 9.14 1.25 -14.76
CA GLY A 32 8.11 1.94 -15.53
C GLY A 32 6.71 1.33 -15.43
N VAL A 33 6.48 0.44 -14.46
CA VAL A 33 5.17 -0.17 -14.19
C VAL A 33 4.33 0.78 -13.35
N GLY A 34 3.06 0.97 -13.71
CA GLY A 34 2.15 1.84 -12.96
C GLY A 34 2.11 1.45 -11.48
N GLY A 35 2.30 2.42 -10.58
CA GLY A 35 2.47 2.17 -9.15
C GLY A 35 1.37 1.32 -8.51
N GLY A 36 0.15 1.37 -9.05
CA GLY A 36 -0.96 0.51 -8.63
C GLY A 36 -0.72 -0.99 -8.82
N PHE A 37 0.04 -1.41 -9.85
CA PHE A 37 0.37 -2.81 -10.09
C PHE A 37 1.19 -3.42 -8.96
N LEU A 38 2.16 -2.65 -8.43
CA LEU A 38 3.00 -3.10 -7.33
C LEU A 38 2.36 -2.81 -5.97
N MET A 39 1.74 -1.65 -5.78
CA MET A 39 1.17 -1.26 -4.49
C MET A 39 0.00 -2.15 -4.06
N THR A 40 -0.92 -2.49 -4.98
CA THR A 40 -2.11 -3.31 -4.69
C THR A 40 -1.77 -4.66 -4.03
N PRO A 41 -0.90 -5.52 -4.61
CA PRO A 41 -0.58 -6.80 -3.99
C PRO A 41 0.13 -6.65 -2.63
N PHE A 42 1.00 -5.65 -2.46
CA PHE A 42 1.64 -5.41 -1.16
C PHE A 42 0.66 -4.98 -0.07
N LEU A 43 -0.33 -4.15 -0.41
CA LEU A 43 -1.38 -3.76 0.54
C LEU A 43 -2.27 -4.95 0.91
N ILE A 44 -2.57 -5.84 -0.04
CA ILE A 44 -3.30 -7.10 0.24
C ILE A 44 -2.48 -8.00 1.18
N PHE A 45 -1.17 -8.11 0.99
CA PHE A 45 -0.30 -8.87 1.91
C PHE A 45 -0.21 -8.26 3.30
N LEU A 46 -0.41 -6.95 3.44
CA LEU A 46 -0.55 -6.28 4.73
C LEU A 46 -1.92 -6.47 5.38
N GLY A 47 -2.83 -7.22 4.76
CA GLY A 47 -4.16 -7.52 5.29
C GLY A 47 -5.20 -6.44 4.99
N ILE A 48 -4.91 -5.48 4.10
CA ILE A 48 -5.90 -4.50 3.66
C ILE A 48 -6.87 -5.20 2.69
N PRO A 49 -8.20 -5.06 2.87
CA PRO A 49 -9.16 -5.70 2.00
C PRO A 49 -8.97 -5.26 0.53
N PRO A 50 -9.06 -6.18 -0.46
CA PRO A 50 -8.85 -5.87 -1.87
C PRO A 50 -9.74 -4.74 -2.40
N SER A 51 -10.95 -4.59 -1.86
CA SER A 51 -11.89 -3.51 -2.18
C SER A 51 -11.33 -2.10 -1.93
N TYR A 52 -10.35 -1.98 -1.04
CA TYR A 52 -9.69 -0.70 -0.69
C TYR A 52 -8.23 -0.63 -1.16
N ALA A 53 -7.64 -1.76 -1.57
CA ALA A 53 -6.25 -1.83 -2.01
C ALA A 53 -6.08 -1.53 -3.52
N VAL A 54 -7.12 -1.74 -4.32
CA VAL A 54 -7.09 -1.50 -5.78
C VAL A 54 -7.27 -0.01 -6.07
N ALA A 55 -6.45 0.53 -6.98
CA ALA A 55 -6.64 1.86 -7.53
C ALA A 55 -7.88 1.89 -8.44
N ASN A 56 -8.86 2.74 -8.11
CA ASN A 56 -10.00 3.08 -8.98
C ASN A 56 -9.62 4.19 -9.97
#